data_AF-A0AAY4AMA6-F1
#
_entry.id   AF-A0AAY4AMA6-F1
#
_cell.length_a   1.000
_cell.length_b   1.000
_cell.length_c   1.000
_cell.angle_alpha   90.00
_cell.angle_beta   90.00
_cell.angle_gamma   90.00
#
_symmetry.space_group_name_H-M   'P 1'
#
loop_
_entity.id
_entity.type
_entity.pdbx_description
1 polymer ?
#
loop_
_entity_poly.entity_id
_entity_poly.type
_entity_poly.pdbx_seq_one_letter_code
_entity_poly.pdbx_strand_id
1 'polypeptide(L)'
;ILFFQTTFTGLVVYPPPPAKGGISVTEEDLYRLDEGEFLNDVIIDFYLKFLVSEKLQKEDTDRTYIFSSFFFKHLTQEEWRAVLDDENVPMPERRHSRVKTWTRHVDLFQKDFIFVPINMSAHWFLAVICFPGRQNQDVEEQHSGCMDLPPVCEGGLKYLWSDQDICPPNPMSLFYRGSPDYTDINSSTQDNMATFENTINTGSVKLSCVLRPCILIMDSLGHYRSSVVKTLQEYLEVEWRTKKGTLRTFQQGAMEGYCPSVPQQDNFSDCGVYLLQYVESFFESPLQSFLAPMDLSHWFPQKVVKKKRYEIRKLILKMHKQQKTCKSFQVI
;
A
#
# COMPACT_ATOMS: atom_id res chain seq x y z
N ILE A 1 -23.06 -16.19 -45.33
CA ILE A 1 -23.05 -16.09 -43.85
C ILE A 1 -22.00 -15.05 -43.51
N LEU A 2 -22.46 -13.83 -43.19
CA LEU A 2 -21.58 -12.72 -42.81
C LEU A 2 -20.95 -13.06 -41.47
N PHE A 3 -19.63 -13.22 -41.43
CA PHE A 3 -18.87 -13.23 -40.19
C PHE A 3 -18.96 -11.82 -39.60
N PHE A 4 -19.78 -11.63 -38.58
CA PHE A 4 -19.61 -10.51 -37.65
C PHE A 4 -18.24 -10.70 -36.99
N GLN A 5 -17.23 -9.97 -37.47
CA GLN A 5 -16.08 -9.65 -36.63
C GLN A 5 -16.64 -8.83 -35.47
N THR A 6 -16.73 -9.45 -34.29
CA THR A 6 -16.85 -8.74 -33.02
C THR A 6 -15.70 -7.74 -32.96
N THR A 7 -16.02 -6.48 -33.23
CA THR A 7 -15.06 -5.38 -33.14
C THR A 7 -14.55 -5.33 -31.72
N PHE A 8 -13.22 -5.30 -31.56
CA PHE A 8 -12.56 -5.20 -30.27
C PHE A 8 -13.04 -3.93 -29.54
N THR A 9 -13.81 -4.09 -28.46
CA THR A 9 -14.46 -3.01 -27.67
C THR A 9 -13.54 -2.41 -26.60
N GLY A 10 -12.22 -2.55 -26.73
CA GLY A 10 -11.25 -1.91 -25.85
C GLY A 10 -11.02 -0.44 -26.24
N LEU A 11 -11.22 0.49 -25.31
CA LEU A 11 -10.88 1.91 -25.50
C LEU A 11 -9.36 2.06 -25.65
N VAL A 12 -8.59 1.53 -24.71
CA VAL A 12 -7.13 1.68 -24.70
C VAL A 12 -6.47 0.39 -24.25
N VAL A 13 -5.30 0.08 -24.78
CA VAL A 13 -4.43 -0.97 -24.25
C VAL A 13 -3.16 -0.32 -23.70
N TYR A 14 -2.83 -0.55 -22.43
CA TYR A 14 -1.63 0.02 -21.81
C TYR A 14 -0.76 -1.02 -21.10
N PRO A 15 0.56 -1.05 -21.37
CA PRO A 15 1.26 -0.33 -22.44
C PRO A 15 0.74 -0.74 -23.83
N PRO A 16 0.81 0.16 -24.83
CA PRO A 16 0.37 -0.16 -26.19
C PRO A 16 1.28 -1.22 -26.84
N PRO A 17 0.77 -2.04 -27.77
CA PRO A 17 1.61 -2.88 -28.63
C PRO A 17 2.70 -2.06 -29.34
N PRO A 18 3.92 -2.60 -29.53
CA PRO A 18 4.32 -4.01 -29.39
C PRO A 18 4.73 -4.45 -27.98
N ALA A 19 4.59 -3.59 -26.96
CA ALA A 19 4.94 -3.95 -25.59
C ALA A 19 4.07 -5.11 -25.07
N LYS A 20 4.65 -6.00 -24.26
CA LYS A 20 3.97 -7.17 -23.70
C LYS A 20 3.20 -6.82 -22.41
N GLY A 21 2.16 -7.61 -22.12
CA GLY A 21 1.37 -7.48 -20.90
C GLY A 21 0.44 -6.26 -20.90
N GLY A 22 -0.04 -5.82 -22.05
CA GLY A 22 -0.99 -4.71 -22.13
C GLY A 22 -2.30 -5.03 -21.40
N ILE A 23 -2.79 -4.08 -20.62
CA ILE A 23 -4.11 -4.12 -19.95
C ILE A 23 -5.09 -3.39 -20.86
N SER A 24 -6.17 -4.06 -21.26
CA SER A 24 -7.24 -3.47 -22.04
C SER A 24 -8.26 -2.82 -21.13
N VAL A 25 -8.48 -1.52 -21.29
CA VAL A 25 -9.51 -0.75 -20.58
C VAL A 25 -10.68 -0.53 -21.54
N THR A 26 -11.88 -0.85 -21.10
CA THR A 26 -13.15 -0.73 -21.84
C THR A 26 -13.95 0.49 -21.42
N GLU A 27 -15.08 0.76 -22.09
CA GLU A 27 -16.03 1.79 -21.64
C GLU A 27 -16.66 1.44 -20.29
N GLU A 28 -16.90 0.16 -20.02
CA GLU A 28 -17.43 -0.33 -18.73
C GLU A 28 -16.49 -0.01 -17.57
N ASP A 29 -15.19 -0.22 -17.78
CA ASP A 29 -14.16 0.16 -16.81
C ASP A 29 -14.12 1.68 -16.59
N LEU A 30 -14.33 2.46 -17.65
CA LEU A 30 -14.35 3.92 -17.57
C LEU A 30 -15.53 4.42 -16.71
N TYR A 31 -16.69 3.75 -16.70
CA TYR A 31 -17.82 4.11 -15.82
C TYR A 31 -17.46 3.92 -14.33
N ARG A 32 -16.54 3.01 -13.99
CA ARG A 32 -16.08 2.85 -12.59
C ARG A 32 -15.35 4.07 -12.03
N LEU A 33 -15.00 5.03 -12.88
CA LEU A 33 -14.41 6.33 -12.49
C LEU A 33 -15.46 7.42 -12.23
N ASP A 34 -16.76 7.13 -12.34
CA ASP A 34 -17.81 8.06 -11.90
C ASP A 34 -17.79 8.24 -10.38
N GLU A 35 -18.34 9.36 -9.91
CA GLU A 35 -18.47 9.63 -8.47
C GLU A 35 -19.39 8.59 -7.83
N GLY A 36 -19.01 8.08 -6.66
CA GLY A 36 -19.78 7.05 -5.94
C GLY A 36 -19.49 5.60 -6.38
N GLU A 37 -18.79 5.38 -7.49
CA GLU A 37 -18.49 4.03 -7.98
C GLU A 37 -17.19 3.46 -7.40
N PHE A 38 -17.18 2.18 -6.99
CA PHE A 38 -15.94 1.50 -6.59
C PHE A 38 -15.03 1.27 -7.80
N LEU A 39 -13.74 1.59 -7.69
CA LEU A 39 -12.78 1.21 -8.74
C LEU A 39 -12.72 -0.33 -8.86
N ASN A 40 -12.59 -0.82 -10.10
CA ASN A 40 -12.42 -2.25 -10.36
C ASN A 40 -10.93 -2.59 -10.58
N ASP A 41 -10.65 -3.90 -10.68
CA ASP A 41 -9.30 -4.43 -10.88
C ASP A 41 -8.60 -3.81 -12.10
N VAL A 42 -9.32 -3.62 -13.21
CA VAL A 42 -8.77 -3.08 -14.47
C VAL A 42 -8.24 -1.67 -14.27
N ILE A 43 -9.00 -0.78 -13.63
CA ILE A 43 -8.57 0.60 -13.37
C ILE A 43 -7.39 0.65 -12.38
N ILE A 44 -7.41 -0.18 -11.33
CA ILE A 44 -6.32 -0.26 -10.36
C ILE A 44 -5.02 -0.70 -11.05
N ASP A 45 -5.04 -1.86 -11.71
CA ASP A 45 -3.85 -2.42 -12.35
C ASP A 45 -3.35 -1.53 -13.50
N PHE A 46 -4.26 -0.94 -14.29
CA PHE A 46 -3.92 0.04 -15.33
C PHE A 46 -3.13 1.21 -14.75
N TYR A 47 -3.67 1.85 -13.71
CA TYR A 47 -3.08 3.09 -13.20
C TYR A 47 -1.77 2.81 -12.46
N LEU A 48 -1.67 1.73 -11.69
CA LEU A 48 -0.41 1.31 -11.08
C LEU A 48 0.68 1.06 -12.12
N LYS A 49 0.32 0.42 -13.24
CA LYS A 49 1.26 0.19 -14.34
C LYS A 49 1.69 1.49 -15.03
N PHE A 50 0.77 2.45 -15.15
CA PHE A 50 1.08 3.79 -15.62
C PHE A 50 2.04 4.52 -14.66
N LEU A 51 1.81 4.46 -13.35
CA LEU A 51 2.69 5.08 -12.35
C LEU A 51 4.12 4.53 -12.44
N VAL A 52 4.28 3.21 -12.54
CA VAL A 52 5.62 2.59 -12.70
C VAL A 52 6.30 3.04 -13.99
N SER A 53 5.55 3.21 -15.07
CA SER A 53 6.12 3.52 -16.38
C SER A 53 6.45 5.01 -16.55
N GLU A 54 5.68 5.90 -15.94
CA GLU A 54 5.70 7.34 -16.24
C GLU A 54 6.04 8.23 -15.04
N LYS A 55 5.92 7.73 -13.80
CA LYS A 55 6.15 8.51 -12.56
C LYS A 55 7.32 7.99 -11.73
N LEU A 56 7.58 6.69 -11.75
CA LEU A 56 8.70 6.09 -11.02
C LEU A 56 10.03 6.44 -11.70
N GLN A 57 11.02 6.86 -10.92
CA GLN A 57 12.37 7.11 -11.41
C GLN A 57 12.99 5.81 -11.93
N LYS A 58 13.79 5.89 -13.01
CA LYS A 58 14.36 4.71 -13.66
C LYS A 58 15.24 3.90 -12.70
N GLU A 59 15.91 4.58 -11.79
CA GLU A 59 16.79 4.00 -10.77
C GLU A 59 16.01 3.17 -9.74
N ASP A 60 14.74 3.52 -9.50
CA ASP A 60 13.88 2.84 -8.52
C ASP A 60 13.01 1.74 -9.13
N THR A 61 12.89 1.69 -10.47
CA THR A 61 12.16 0.64 -11.19
C THR A 61 12.72 -0.75 -10.89
N ASP A 62 14.05 -0.91 -10.83
CA ASP A 62 14.67 -2.20 -10.53
C ASP A 62 14.54 -2.61 -9.06
N ARG A 63 14.32 -1.64 -8.16
CA ARG A 63 14.14 -1.84 -6.71
C ARG A 63 12.68 -1.99 -6.31
N THR A 64 11.75 -1.79 -7.24
CA THR A 64 10.31 -1.83 -7.01
C THR A 64 9.67 -2.99 -7.75
N TYR A 65 8.65 -3.61 -7.15
CA TYR A 65 7.76 -4.56 -7.80
C TYR A 65 6.32 -4.27 -7.41
N ILE A 66 5.39 -4.34 -8.35
CA ILE A 66 3.95 -4.21 -8.08
C ILE A 66 3.27 -5.50 -8.53
N PHE A 67 2.60 -6.17 -7.60
CA PHE A 67 1.68 -7.25 -7.91
C PHE A 67 0.40 -6.71 -8.55
N SER A 68 -0.18 -7.47 -9.48
CA SER A 68 -1.57 -7.22 -9.90
C SER A 68 -2.53 -7.46 -8.73
N SER A 69 -3.70 -6.83 -8.76
CA SER A 69 -4.73 -7.00 -7.73
C SER A 69 -5.19 -8.45 -7.55
N PHE A 70 -4.98 -9.29 -8.57
CA PHE A 70 -5.28 -10.72 -8.53
C PHE A 70 -4.36 -11.53 -7.63
N PHE A 71 -3.16 -11.06 -7.30
CA PHE A 71 -2.19 -11.83 -6.53
C PHE A 71 -2.75 -12.27 -5.17
N PHE A 72 -3.15 -11.30 -4.34
CA PHE A 72 -3.61 -11.60 -2.99
C PHE A 72 -4.92 -12.40 -3.02
N LYS A 73 -5.81 -12.08 -3.97
CA LYS A 73 -7.05 -12.81 -4.21
C LYS A 73 -6.82 -14.30 -4.46
N HIS A 74 -5.85 -14.68 -5.29
CA HIS A 74 -5.52 -16.08 -5.55
C HIS A 74 -4.74 -16.73 -4.40
N LEU A 75 -3.87 -15.95 -3.74
CA LEU A 75 -3.14 -16.42 -2.57
C LEU A 75 -4.10 -16.86 -1.45
N THR A 76 -5.19 -16.11 -1.22
CA THR A 76 -6.18 -16.41 -0.16
C THR A 76 -7.45 -17.09 -0.67
N GLN A 77 -7.50 -17.51 -1.93
CA GLN A 77 -8.70 -18.14 -2.48
C GLN A 77 -9.03 -19.43 -1.69
N GLU A 78 -10.23 -19.46 -1.13
CA GLU A 78 -10.81 -20.68 -0.56
C GLU A 78 -11.37 -21.54 -1.70
N GLU A 79 -10.84 -22.75 -1.87
CA GLU A 79 -11.34 -23.67 -2.87
C GLU A 79 -12.42 -24.57 -2.27
N TRP A 80 -13.60 -24.64 -2.92
CA TRP A 80 -14.59 -25.70 -2.68
C TRP A 80 -14.08 -27.08 -3.11
N ARG A 81 -13.06 -27.14 -3.98
CA ARG A 81 -12.51 -28.38 -4.55
C ARG A 81 -11.28 -28.89 -3.79
N ALA A 82 -11.39 -28.99 -2.46
CA ALA A 82 -10.42 -29.64 -1.57
C ALA A 82 -10.28 -31.17 -1.81
N VAL A 83 -10.32 -31.62 -3.06
CA VAL A 83 -10.22 -33.03 -3.47
C VAL A 83 -8.82 -33.36 -4.00
N LEU A 84 -7.96 -32.35 -4.22
CA LEU A 84 -6.61 -32.55 -4.77
C LEU A 84 -5.47 -32.02 -3.89
N ASP A 85 -5.77 -31.31 -2.81
CA ASP A 85 -4.74 -30.92 -1.86
C ASP A 85 -4.39 -32.12 -1.00
N ASP A 86 -3.18 -32.65 -1.18
CA ASP A 86 -2.58 -33.64 -0.29
C ASP A 86 -2.64 -33.10 1.16
N GLU A 87 -3.39 -33.79 2.03
CA GLU A 87 -3.58 -33.39 3.43
C GLU A 87 -2.25 -33.17 4.16
N ASN A 88 -1.17 -33.77 3.68
CA ASN A 88 0.16 -33.65 4.28
C ASN A 88 0.89 -32.34 3.96
N VAL A 89 0.41 -31.53 3.01
CA VAL A 89 1.06 -30.24 2.66
C VAL A 89 0.54 -29.14 3.60
N PRO A 90 1.40 -28.37 4.28
CA PRO A 90 0.94 -27.29 5.14
C PRO A 90 0.29 -26.13 4.36
N MET A 91 -0.61 -25.39 5.02
CA MET A 91 -1.42 -24.35 4.36
C MET A 91 -0.59 -23.24 3.67
N PRO A 92 0.52 -22.71 4.23
CA PRO A 92 1.35 -21.74 3.53
C PRO A 92 1.84 -22.20 2.15
N GLU A 93 2.30 -23.46 2.06
CA GLU A 93 2.79 -24.07 0.82
C GLU A 93 1.66 -24.23 -0.21
N ARG A 94 0.47 -24.63 0.23
CA ARG A 94 -0.72 -24.71 -0.65
C ARG A 94 -1.08 -23.34 -1.22
N ARG A 95 -1.15 -22.31 -0.36
CA ARG A 95 -1.44 -20.93 -0.79
C ARG A 95 -0.40 -20.41 -1.78
N HIS A 96 0.88 -20.61 -1.48
CA HIS A 96 1.99 -20.23 -2.35
C HIS A 96 1.90 -20.92 -3.71
N SER A 97 1.55 -22.21 -3.75
CA SER A 97 1.49 -23.00 -4.99
C SER A 97 0.55 -22.40 -6.05
N ARG A 98 -0.51 -21.70 -5.63
CA ARG A 98 -1.48 -21.01 -6.49
C ARG A 98 -0.91 -19.78 -7.20
N VAL A 99 0.09 -19.15 -6.61
CA VAL A 99 0.68 -17.89 -7.09
C VAL A 99 2.16 -18.00 -7.45
N LYS A 100 2.76 -19.20 -7.34
CA LYS A 100 4.20 -19.45 -7.61
C LYS A 100 4.70 -18.95 -8.97
N THR A 101 3.81 -18.84 -9.96
CA THR A 101 4.16 -18.39 -11.32
C THR A 101 4.32 -16.88 -11.43
N TRP A 102 3.72 -16.08 -10.53
CA TRP A 102 3.84 -14.62 -10.55
C TRP A 102 5.29 -14.15 -10.44
N THR A 103 6.09 -14.86 -9.66
CA THR A 103 7.51 -14.55 -9.42
C THR A 103 8.45 -15.47 -10.20
N ARG A 104 7.98 -16.15 -11.27
CA ARG A 104 8.81 -17.10 -12.03
C ARG A 104 10.15 -16.49 -12.50
N HIS A 105 10.13 -15.22 -12.90
CA HIS A 105 11.28 -14.49 -13.44
C HIS A 105 11.68 -13.27 -12.61
N VAL A 106 11.27 -13.22 -11.33
CA VAL A 106 11.58 -12.10 -10.43
C VAL A 106 12.03 -12.66 -9.09
N ASP A 107 13.10 -12.08 -8.54
CA ASP A 107 13.52 -12.30 -7.15
C ASP A 107 13.02 -11.13 -6.29
N LEU A 108 11.99 -11.40 -5.48
CA LEU A 108 11.39 -10.39 -4.59
C LEU A 108 12.37 -9.88 -3.54
N PHE A 109 13.36 -10.68 -3.13
CA PHE A 109 14.27 -10.34 -2.05
C PHE A 109 15.41 -9.41 -2.50
N GLN A 110 15.48 -9.09 -3.79
CA GLN A 110 16.33 -8.03 -4.33
C GLN A 110 15.61 -6.68 -4.43
N LYS A 111 14.30 -6.66 -4.13
CA LYS A 111 13.48 -5.45 -4.16
C LYS A 111 13.54 -4.76 -2.81
N ASP A 112 13.47 -3.44 -2.84
CA ASP A 112 13.26 -2.62 -1.65
C ASP A 112 11.78 -2.41 -1.37
N PHE A 113 10.95 -2.33 -2.42
CA PHE A 113 9.51 -2.12 -2.27
C PHE A 113 8.71 -3.09 -3.11
N ILE A 114 7.76 -3.78 -2.48
CA ILE A 114 6.81 -4.66 -3.15
C ILE A 114 5.40 -4.20 -2.80
N PHE A 115 4.69 -3.67 -3.78
CA PHE A 115 3.32 -3.18 -3.62
C PHE A 115 2.34 -4.32 -3.89
N VAL A 116 1.40 -4.51 -2.97
CA VAL A 116 0.34 -5.50 -3.05
C VAL A 116 -1.00 -4.78 -2.89
N PRO A 117 -1.71 -4.47 -4.00
CA PRO A 117 -3.08 -3.98 -3.97
C PRO A 117 -4.00 -5.09 -3.45
N ILE A 118 -4.83 -4.80 -2.45
CA ILE A 118 -5.71 -5.79 -1.85
C ILE A 118 -7.15 -5.27 -1.83
N ASN A 119 -8.07 -6.10 -2.32
CA ASN A 119 -9.50 -5.88 -2.20
C ASN A 119 -10.11 -6.98 -1.32
N MET A 120 -10.71 -6.59 -0.20
CA MET A 120 -11.47 -7.50 0.66
C MET A 120 -12.82 -6.87 0.97
N SER A 121 -13.91 -7.61 0.74
CA SER A 121 -15.28 -7.13 1.01
C SER A 121 -15.60 -5.78 0.36
N ALA A 122 -15.24 -5.62 -0.92
CA ALA A 122 -15.41 -4.39 -1.70
C ALA A 122 -14.65 -3.17 -1.16
N HIS A 123 -13.59 -3.40 -0.39
CA HIS A 123 -12.73 -2.36 0.15
C HIS A 123 -11.28 -2.54 -0.29
N TRP A 124 -10.76 -1.53 -0.98
CA TRP A 124 -9.37 -1.46 -1.43
C TRP A 124 -8.45 -0.88 -0.35
N PHE A 125 -7.31 -1.51 -0.15
CA PHE A 125 -6.21 -1.00 0.67
C PHE A 125 -4.88 -1.52 0.13
N LEU A 126 -3.78 -0.94 0.59
CA LEU A 126 -2.45 -1.24 0.08
C LEU A 126 -1.61 -1.92 1.17
N ALA A 127 -0.97 -3.04 0.82
CA ALA A 127 0.17 -3.52 1.57
C ALA A 127 1.47 -3.18 0.81
N VAL A 128 2.49 -2.73 1.54
CA VAL A 128 3.84 -2.47 1.00
C VAL A 128 4.84 -3.27 1.81
N ILE A 129 5.47 -4.25 1.17
CA ILE A 129 6.56 -5.03 1.78
C ILE A 129 7.85 -4.25 1.53
N CYS A 130 8.48 -3.78 2.60
CA CYS A 130 9.68 -2.96 2.56
C CYS A 130 10.90 -3.81 2.93
N PHE A 131 11.97 -3.72 2.15
CA PHE A 131 13.27 -4.34 2.36
C PHE A 131 13.26 -5.83 2.73
N PRO A 132 12.47 -6.71 2.07
CA PRO A 132 12.33 -8.12 2.44
C PRO A 132 13.66 -8.91 2.39
N GLY A 133 14.65 -8.44 1.64
CA GLY A 133 15.98 -9.05 1.59
C GLY A 133 16.85 -8.78 2.80
N ARG A 134 16.69 -7.63 3.47
CA ARG A 134 17.58 -7.15 4.55
C ARG A 134 17.35 -7.87 5.86
N GLN A 135 18.39 -8.01 6.68
CA GLN A 135 18.28 -8.54 8.04
C GLN A 135 18.19 -7.39 9.05
N ASN A 136 17.55 -7.61 10.20
CA ASN A 136 17.47 -6.59 11.26
C ASN A 136 18.84 -6.21 11.84
N GLN A 137 19.89 -7.00 11.59
CA GLN A 137 21.26 -6.72 12.03
C GLN A 137 22.01 -5.75 11.10
N ASP A 138 21.51 -5.48 9.88
CA ASP A 138 22.13 -4.54 8.93
C ASP A 138 21.83 -3.06 9.27
N VAL A 139 21.27 -2.78 10.45
CA VAL A 139 20.87 -1.44 10.90
C VAL A 139 22.06 -0.63 11.46
N GLU A 140 23.18 -1.28 11.75
CA GLU A 140 24.42 -0.62 12.16
C GLU A 140 25.55 -0.96 11.19
N GLU A 141 25.94 0.01 10.33
CA GLU A 141 27.31 0.29 9.87
C GLU A 141 27.31 1.13 8.57
N GLN A 142 27.13 2.44 8.74
CA GLN A 142 27.91 3.42 7.97
C GLN A 142 28.55 4.41 8.95
N HIS A 143 29.35 3.88 9.88
CA HIS A 143 30.28 4.69 10.65
C HIS A 143 31.52 4.96 9.80
N SER A 144 31.60 6.14 9.19
CA SER A 144 32.87 6.72 8.78
C SER A 144 33.21 7.91 9.69
N GLY A 145 34.05 7.62 10.68
CA GLY A 145 35.02 8.53 11.30
C GLY A 145 34.49 9.72 12.13
N CYS A 146 34.48 9.58 13.46
CA CYS A 146 34.92 10.64 14.39
C CYS A 146 35.17 10.05 15.79
N MET A 147 36.20 10.57 16.45
CA MET A 147 36.88 10.03 17.63
C MET A 147 36.03 9.90 18.90
N ASP A 148 36.50 8.98 19.75
CA ASP A 148 36.04 8.64 21.10
C ASP A 148 35.80 9.83 22.04
N LEU A 149 34.73 9.74 22.84
CA LEU A 149 34.57 10.43 24.13
C LEU A 149 33.91 9.46 25.16
N PRO A 150 34.23 9.58 26.46
CA PRO A 150 34.17 8.50 27.45
C PRO A 150 32.75 8.24 28.00
N PRO A 151 32.52 7.11 28.72
CA PRO A 151 31.18 6.67 29.07
C PRO A 151 30.62 7.49 30.24
N VAL A 152 29.36 7.92 30.12
CA VAL A 152 28.59 8.44 31.25
C VAL A 152 27.35 7.57 31.47
N CYS A 153 27.47 6.78 32.54
CA CYS A 153 26.48 6.34 33.53
C CYS A 153 25.17 5.70 33.08
N GLU A 154 25.07 4.42 33.42
CA GLU A 154 23.85 3.63 33.61
C GLU A 154 22.82 4.37 34.49
N GLY A 155 21.60 4.48 33.99
CA GLY A 155 20.42 4.92 34.74
C GLY A 155 19.17 4.40 34.06
N GLY A 156 18.74 3.20 34.46
CA GLY A 156 17.61 2.52 33.85
C GLY A 156 16.30 3.25 34.02
N LEU A 157 15.46 3.19 32.99
CA LEU A 157 14.01 3.22 33.16
C LEU A 157 13.40 1.99 32.48
N LYS A 158 12.94 1.09 33.35
CA LYS A 158 12.11 -0.06 33.03
C LYS A 158 10.81 0.39 32.35
N TYR A 159 10.45 -0.34 31.31
CA TYR A 159 9.11 -0.42 30.74
C TYR A 159 8.04 -0.56 31.82
N LEU A 160 7.01 0.30 31.73
CA LEU A 160 5.70 0.07 32.34
C LEU A 160 4.65 0.53 31.33
N TRP A 161 4.11 -0.41 30.55
CA TRP A 161 2.83 -0.20 29.87
C TRP A 161 1.85 -1.13 30.59
N SER A 162 1.05 -0.53 31.47
CA SER A 162 -0.14 -1.13 32.03
C SER A 162 -1.22 -1.10 30.96
N ASP A 163 -1.96 -2.21 30.85
CA ASP A 163 -3.24 -2.28 30.17
C ASP A 163 -4.22 -1.20 30.68
N GLN A 164 -5.15 -0.82 29.80
CA GLN A 164 -6.33 0.06 29.96
C GLN A 164 -6.12 1.54 29.58
N ASP A 165 -6.58 1.90 28.37
CA ASP A 165 -7.72 2.84 28.16
C ASP A 165 -7.99 3.01 26.64
N ILE A 166 -9.08 2.41 26.14
CA ILE A 166 -10.32 3.08 25.66
C ILE A 166 -10.06 4.06 24.51
N CYS A 167 -10.23 3.58 23.27
CA CYS A 167 -10.46 4.43 22.10
C CYS A 167 -11.80 5.18 22.25
N PRO A 168 -11.91 6.45 21.80
CA PRO A 168 -13.17 7.19 21.84
C PRO A 168 -14.23 6.56 20.92
N PRO A 169 -15.53 6.67 21.26
CA PRO A 169 -16.60 6.05 20.48
C PRO A 169 -16.82 6.75 19.13
N ASN A 170 -16.99 5.92 18.10
CA ASN A 170 -17.37 6.22 16.72
C ASN A 170 -18.75 6.95 16.64
N PRO A 171 -18.96 7.94 15.74
CA PRO A 171 -20.19 8.75 15.68
C PRO A 171 -21.47 8.05 15.17
N MET A 172 -21.52 6.74 15.01
CA MET A 172 -22.70 6.03 14.48
C MET A 172 -23.42 5.22 15.57
N SER A 173 -24.10 5.91 16.47
CA SER A 173 -25.12 5.31 17.37
C SER A 173 -26.43 6.11 17.47
N LEU A 174 -26.78 6.92 16.47
CA LEU A 174 -27.97 7.80 16.51
C LEU A 174 -29.18 7.33 15.68
N PHE A 175 -29.33 6.03 15.43
CA PHE A 175 -30.57 5.46 14.86
C PHE A 175 -31.29 4.47 15.78
N TYR A 176 -31.40 4.79 17.07
CA TYR A 176 -32.44 4.23 17.95
C TYR A 176 -33.11 5.33 18.78
N ARG A 177 -34.23 5.81 18.23
CA ARG A 177 -35.49 6.32 18.81
C ARG A 177 -35.52 6.63 20.33
N GLY A 178 -35.71 7.92 20.67
CA GLY A 178 -36.30 8.40 21.93
C GLY A 178 -36.04 9.89 22.20
N SER A 179 -37.05 10.75 21.98
CA SER A 179 -37.04 12.21 22.25
C SER A 179 -37.21 12.55 23.76
N PRO A 180 -37.32 13.83 24.18
CA PRO A 180 -36.22 14.62 24.76
C PRO A 180 -36.50 15.14 26.19
N ASP A 181 -35.48 15.61 26.93
CA ASP A 181 -35.64 16.78 27.81
C ASP A 181 -34.35 17.49 28.26
N TYR A 182 -34.37 18.81 28.06
CA TYR A 182 -33.78 19.97 28.77
C TYR A 182 -32.71 19.84 29.90
N THR A 183 -31.57 20.54 29.79
CA THR A 183 -31.23 21.85 30.44
C THR A 183 -29.70 22.15 30.42
N ASP A 184 -29.40 23.45 30.33
CA ASP A 184 -28.08 24.11 30.35
C ASP A 184 -27.20 23.82 31.57
N ILE A 185 -25.89 24.10 31.45
CA ILE A 185 -25.11 24.93 32.40
C ILE A 185 -23.73 25.30 31.79
N ASN A 186 -23.48 26.61 31.75
CA ASN A 186 -22.18 27.27 31.56
C ASN A 186 -21.20 26.95 32.71
N SER A 187 -19.91 26.81 32.43
CA SER A 187 -18.91 27.59 33.19
C SER A 187 -17.55 27.68 32.49
N SER A 188 -17.11 28.92 32.39
CA SER A 188 -15.78 29.42 32.08
C SER A 188 -14.75 29.08 33.15
N THR A 189 -13.49 28.88 32.77
CA THR A 189 -12.36 29.44 33.52
C THR A 189 -11.15 29.63 32.61
N GLN A 190 -10.62 30.85 32.69
CA GLN A 190 -9.45 31.39 32.00
C GLN A 190 -8.19 31.20 32.86
N ASP A 191 -7.05 31.25 32.16
CA ASP A 191 -5.71 31.67 32.61
C ASP A 191 -4.84 30.72 33.44
N ASN A 192 -3.72 30.30 32.85
CA ASN A 192 -2.43 30.92 33.16
C ASN A 192 -1.34 30.58 32.13
N MET A 193 -0.81 31.64 31.54
CA MET A 193 0.32 31.70 30.62
C MET A 193 1.62 31.76 31.42
N ALA A 194 2.53 30.81 31.18
CA ALA A 194 3.93 30.93 31.59
C ALA A 194 4.82 30.50 30.41
N THR A 195 5.47 31.51 29.84
CA THR A 195 6.50 31.47 28.81
C THR A 195 7.74 30.71 29.30
N PHE A 196 8.17 29.70 28.53
CA PHE A 196 9.53 29.18 28.59
C PHE A 196 10.10 29.16 27.17
N GLU A 197 10.88 30.18 26.85
CA GLU A 197 11.74 30.19 25.67
C GLU A 197 12.86 29.18 25.88
N ASN A 198 12.87 28.11 25.08
CA ASN A 198 14.06 27.30 24.90
C ASN A 198 14.50 27.42 23.44
N THR A 199 15.53 28.25 23.26
CA THR A 199 16.36 28.34 22.07
C THR A 199 16.95 26.97 21.74
N ILE A 200 16.49 26.33 20.66
CA ILE A 200 17.16 25.15 20.10
C ILE A 200 17.92 25.57 18.85
N ASN A 201 19.24 25.51 19.01
CA ASN A 201 20.27 25.68 18.00
C ASN A 201 19.98 24.84 16.75
N THR A 202 20.12 25.48 15.59
CA THR A 202 20.08 24.88 14.26
C THR A 202 21.31 24.00 14.01
N GLY A 203 21.31 22.81 14.60
CA GLY A 203 22.19 21.71 14.21
C GLY A 203 21.44 20.76 13.29
N SER A 204 21.83 20.69 12.01
CA SER A 204 21.31 19.72 11.05
C SER A 204 21.69 18.31 11.51
N VAL A 205 20.86 17.70 12.36
CA VAL A 205 20.93 16.27 12.67
C VAL A 205 20.63 15.54 11.37
N LYS A 206 21.66 14.95 10.77
CA LYS A 206 21.52 14.04 9.64
C LYS A 206 20.79 12.82 10.19
N LEU A 207 19.46 12.78 10.11
CA LEU A 207 18.68 11.60 10.45
C LEU A 207 19.23 10.45 9.60
N SER A 208 19.92 9.50 10.24
CA SER A 208 20.28 8.25 9.61
C SER A 208 18.97 7.54 9.27
N CYS A 209 18.68 7.39 7.98
CA CYS A 209 17.50 6.68 7.50
C CYS A 209 17.60 5.21 7.95
N VAL A 210 16.89 4.83 9.01
CA VAL A 210 16.85 3.44 9.47
C VAL A 210 15.94 2.66 8.53
N LEU A 211 16.57 1.85 7.69
CA LEU A 211 15.90 0.95 6.75
C LEU A 211 15.79 -0.43 7.41
N ARG A 212 14.56 -0.93 7.58
CA ARG A 212 14.30 -2.24 8.19
C ARG A 212 13.23 -3.01 7.44
N PRO A 213 13.29 -4.35 7.43
CA PRO A 213 12.23 -5.16 6.87
C PRO A 213 10.91 -4.93 7.62
N CYS A 214 9.87 -4.48 6.93
CA CYS A 214 8.53 -4.34 7.51
C CYS A 214 7.43 -4.45 6.45
N ILE A 215 6.19 -4.67 6.89
CA ILE A 215 5.01 -4.65 6.02
C ILE A 215 4.14 -3.45 6.43
N LEU A 216 3.98 -2.47 5.55
CA LEU A 216 3.09 -1.33 5.77
C LEU A 216 1.70 -1.66 5.28
N ILE A 217 0.66 -1.36 6.06
CA ILE A 217 -0.74 -1.46 5.68
C ILE A 217 -1.32 -0.04 5.62
N MET A 218 -1.59 0.45 4.42
CA MET A 218 -2.18 1.77 4.19
C MET A 218 -3.66 1.58 3.83
N ASP A 219 -4.54 1.95 4.76
CA ASP A 219 -5.98 1.80 4.64
C ASP A 219 -6.67 3.14 4.91
N SER A 220 -7.42 3.66 3.93
CA SER A 220 -8.14 4.94 4.04
C SER A 220 -9.29 4.91 5.05
N LEU A 221 -9.72 3.73 5.51
CA LEU A 221 -10.69 3.55 6.60
C LEU A 221 -10.02 3.25 7.96
N GLY A 222 -8.68 3.16 8.00
CA GLY A 222 -7.95 2.95 9.25
C GLY A 222 -8.06 1.55 9.87
N HIS A 223 -8.49 0.53 9.11
CA HIS A 223 -8.58 -0.83 9.64
C HIS A 223 -7.20 -1.49 9.70
N TYR A 224 -6.82 -1.98 10.89
CA TYR A 224 -5.66 -2.86 11.03
C TYR A 224 -5.93 -4.25 10.46
N ARG A 225 -4.97 -4.82 9.71
CA ARG A 225 -5.13 -6.07 8.93
C ARG A 225 -4.11 -7.15 9.32
N SER A 226 -4.11 -7.57 10.58
CA SER A 226 -3.14 -8.57 11.09
C SER A 226 -3.12 -9.89 10.30
N SER A 227 -4.29 -10.37 9.85
CA SER A 227 -4.41 -11.60 9.05
C SER A 227 -3.73 -11.48 7.68
N VAL A 228 -3.76 -10.28 7.09
CA VAL A 228 -3.07 -9.98 5.82
C VAL A 228 -1.56 -9.99 6.04
N VAL A 229 -1.07 -9.32 7.09
CA VAL A 229 0.35 -9.30 7.44
C VAL A 229 0.86 -10.72 7.65
N LYS A 230 0.16 -11.52 8.45
CA LYS A 230 0.53 -12.92 8.70
C LYS A 230 0.59 -13.74 7.40
N THR A 231 -0.41 -13.58 6.55
CA THR A 231 -0.48 -14.27 5.25
C THR A 231 0.68 -13.90 4.34
N LEU A 232 1.05 -12.62 4.28
CA LEU A 232 2.19 -12.15 3.48
C LEU A 232 3.51 -12.64 4.05
N GLN A 233 3.69 -12.66 5.38
CA GLN A 233 4.88 -13.26 6.01
C GLN A 233 5.00 -14.75 5.65
N GLU A 234 3.92 -15.53 5.76
CA GLU A 234 3.89 -16.95 5.40
C GLU A 234 4.20 -17.16 3.91
N TYR A 235 3.68 -16.29 3.03
CA TYR A 235 4.05 -16.29 1.61
C TYR A 235 5.55 -16.04 1.40
N LEU A 236 6.14 -15.05 2.09
CA LEU A 236 7.56 -14.73 1.98
C LEU A 236 8.45 -15.86 2.50
N GLU A 237 8.07 -16.58 3.56
CA GLU A 237 8.81 -17.74 4.06
C GLU A 237 8.90 -18.86 3.01
N VAL A 238 7.76 -19.19 2.37
CA VAL A 238 7.72 -20.22 1.32
C VAL A 238 8.44 -19.75 0.05
N GLU A 239 8.26 -18.48 -0.34
CA GLU A 239 8.95 -17.89 -1.49
C GLU A 239 10.47 -17.86 -1.26
N TRP A 240 10.93 -17.49 -0.06
CA TRP A 240 12.35 -17.50 0.31
C TRP A 240 12.92 -18.90 0.19
N ARG A 241 12.26 -19.91 0.77
CA ARG A 241 12.68 -21.31 0.66
C ARG A 241 12.76 -21.75 -0.80
N THR A 242 11.78 -21.38 -1.61
CA THR A 242 11.70 -21.74 -3.03
C THR A 242 12.82 -21.10 -3.86
N LYS A 243 13.18 -19.85 -3.56
CA LYS A 243 14.16 -19.07 -4.35
C LYS A 243 15.60 -19.17 -3.85
N LYS A 244 15.79 -19.25 -2.53
CA LYS A 244 17.09 -19.22 -1.86
C LYS A 244 17.54 -20.59 -1.35
N GLY A 245 16.66 -21.58 -1.31
CA GLY A 245 16.98 -22.94 -0.84
C GLY A 245 17.28 -23.04 0.67
N THR A 246 17.13 -21.95 1.42
CA THR A 246 17.37 -21.87 2.87
C THR A 246 16.08 -21.55 3.61
N LEU A 247 16.08 -21.76 4.93
CA LEU A 247 14.98 -21.35 5.79
C LEU A 247 15.24 -19.94 6.32
N ARG A 248 14.20 -19.11 6.31
CA ARG A 248 14.18 -17.79 6.92
C ARG A 248 12.78 -17.54 7.47
N THR A 249 12.68 -17.07 8.71
CA THR A 249 11.41 -16.64 9.27
C THR A 249 11.16 -15.16 9.00
N PHE A 250 9.91 -14.83 8.69
CA PHE A 250 9.43 -13.45 8.57
C PHE A 250 8.40 -13.11 9.67
N GLN A 251 8.12 -14.05 10.56
CA GLN A 251 7.20 -13.91 11.69
C GLN A 251 7.96 -13.54 12.98
N GLN A 252 7.25 -13.51 14.11
CA GLN A 252 7.84 -13.39 15.45
C GLN A 252 8.78 -12.18 15.62
N GLY A 253 8.40 -11.02 15.07
CA GLY A 253 9.18 -9.79 15.16
C GLY A 253 10.30 -9.65 14.12
N ALA A 254 10.56 -10.68 13.28
CA ALA A 254 11.55 -10.61 12.22
C ALA A 254 11.18 -9.58 11.13
N MET A 255 9.88 -9.43 10.84
CA MET A 255 9.35 -8.45 9.89
C MET A 255 7.98 -7.97 10.36
N GLU A 256 7.94 -6.90 11.15
CA GLU A 256 6.69 -6.41 11.74
C GLU A 256 5.75 -5.76 10.72
N GLY A 257 4.44 -5.88 10.98
CA GLY A 257 3.41 -5.16 10.26
C GLY A 257 3.08 -3.84 10.95
N TYR A 258 3.00 -2.75 10.19
CA TYR A 258 2.66 -1.42 10.71
C TYR A 258 1.51 -0.81 9.92
N CYS A 259 0.64 -0.07 10.62
CA CYS A 259 -0.41 0.72 10.01
C CYS A 259 -0.08 2.20 10.20
N PRO A 260 0.62 2.84 9.25
CA PRO A 260 0.89 4.27 9.33
C PRO A 260 -0.42 5.07 9.37
N SER A 261 -0.40 6.21 10.07
CA SER A 261 -1.48 7.19 10.01
C SER A 261 -1.48 7.81 8.62
N VAL A 262 -2.41 7.44 7.74
CA VAL A 262 -2.50 7.97 6.36
C VAL A 262 -3.72 8.89 6.21
N PRO A 263 -3.80 9.74 5.17
CA PRO A 263 -4.98 10.55 4.92
C PRO A 263 -6.20 9.64 4.73
N GLN A 264 -7.24 9.86 5.54
CA GLN A 264 -8.45 9.03 5.53
C GLN A 264 -9.51 9.54 4.56
N GLN A 265 -10.33 8.63 4.05
CA GLN A 265 -11.42 8.97 3.13
C GLN A 265 -12.62 9.58 3.86
N ASP A 266 -13.29 10.52 3.19
CA ASP A 266 -14.52 11.18 3.67
C ASP A 266 -15.80 10.58 3.08
N ASN A 267 -15.68 9.49 2.32
CA ASN A 267 -16.79 8.80 1.65
C ASN A 267 -16.59 7.26 1.62
N PHE A 268 -17.56 6.53 1.07
CA PHE A 268 -17.58 5.06 1.11
C PHE A 268 -17.02 4.36 -0.14
N SER A 269 -16.73 5.10 -1.21
CA SER A 269 -16.42 4.53 -2.55
C SER A 269 -14.98 4.78 -3.01
N ASP A 270 -14.25 5.69 -2.36
CA ASP A 270 -12.94 6.16 -2.83
C ASP A 270 -11.74 5.36 -2.32
N CYS A 271 -11.95 4.23 -1.64
CA CYS A 271 -10.84 3.41 -1.12
C CYS A 271 -9.83 3.03 -2.21
N GLY A 272 -10.29 2.74 -3.43
CA GLY A 272 -9.43 2.49 -4.59
C GLY A 272 -8.69 3.74 -5.07
N VAL A 273 -9.32 4.93 -4.99
CA VAL A 273 -8.68 6.21 -5.34
C VAL A 273 -7.55 6.54 -4.36
N TYR A 274 -7.78 6.32 -3.07
CA TYR A 274 -6.77 6.50 -2.02
C TYR A 274 -5.61 5.52 -2.19
N LEU A 275 -5.88 4.24 -2.50
CA LEU A 275 -4.85 3.25 -2.83
C LEU A 275 -3.92 3.77 -3.94
N LEU A 276 -4.48 4.26 -5.04
CA LEU A 276 -3.69 4.80 -6.15
C LEU A 276 -2.90 6.05 -5.75
N GLN A 277 -3.49 6.92 -4.93
CA GLN A 277 -2.80 8.11 -4.43
C GLN A 277 -1.68 7.77 -3.44
N TYR A 278 -1.80 6.73 -2.62
CA TYR A 278 -0.72 6.26 -1.74
C TYR A 278 0.49 5.85 -2.57
N VAL A 279 0.29 5.06 -3.63
CA VAL A 279 1.39 4.62 -4.51
C VAL A 279 2.04 5.81 -5.21
N GLU A 280 1.26 6.74 -5.75
CA GLU A 280 1.82 7.92 -6.43
C GLU A 280 2.59 8.83 -5.46
N SER A 281 2.06 9.05 -4.26
CA SER A 281 2.75 9.85 -3.23
C SER A 281 4.03 9.16 -2.75
N PHE A 282 4.03 7.82 -2.68
CA PHE A 282 5.23 7.04 -2.40
C PHE A 282 6.31 7.23 -3.46
N PHE A 283 5.95 7.32 -4.74
CA PHE A 283 6.90 7.53 -5.83
C PHE A 283 7.40 8.97 -5.91
N GLU A 284 6.54 9.96 -5.63
CA GLU A 284 6.91 11.38 -5.69
C GLU A 284 7.69 11.83 -4.44
N SER A 285 7.37 11.27 -3.28
CA SER A 285 7.98 11.58 -1.99
C SER A 285 8.16 10.28 -1.18
N PRO A 286 9.22 9.49 -1.44
CA PRO A 286 9.50 8.26 -0.71
C PRO A 286 9.64 8.48 0.80
N LEU A 287 9.27 7.47 1.58
CA LEU A 287 9.41 7.50 3.03
C LEU A 287 10.89 7.57 3.44
N GLN A 288 11.23 8.51 4.33
CA GLN A 288 12.60 8.70 4.79
C GLN A 288 12.97 7.77 5.97
N SER A 289 11.98 7.35 6.74
CA SER A 289 12.16 6.47 7.91
C SER A 289 11.10 5.37 7.89
N PHE A 290 11.52 4.17 8.27
CA PHE A 290 10.64 3.01 8.41
C PHE A 290 10.44 2.63 9.88
N LEU A 291 10.82 3.52 10.81
CA LEU A 291 10.59 3.38 12.25
C LEU A 291 9.16 3.77 12.62
N ALA A 292 8.54 2.99 13.49
CA ALA A 292 7.22 3.29 14.03
C ALA A 292 7.35 4.28 15.20
N PRO A 293 6.35 5.17 15.41
CA PRO A 293 5.17 5.38 14.58
C PRO A 293 5.48 6.17 13.29
N MET A 294 4.77 5.85 12.21
CA MET A 294 4.84 6.58 10.93
C MET A 294 3.58 7.45 10.79
N ASP A 295 3.75 8.76 10.89
CA ASP A 295 2.68 9.73 10.64
C ASP A 295 2.78 10.30 9.23
N LEU A 296 1.80 9.92 8.41
CA LEU A 296 1.60 10.34 7.03
C LEU A 296 0.23 11.02 6.87
N SER A 297 -0.40 11.48 7.95
CA SER A 297 -1.76 12.03 7.94
C SER A 297 -1.93 13.24 7.01
N HIS A 298 -0.83 13.93 6.72
CA HIS A 298 -0.76 15.08 5.82
C HIS A 298 0.03 14.81 4.53
N TRP A 299 0.22 13.54 4.15
CA TRP A 299 1.06 13.15 3.00
C TRP A 299 0.60 13.77 1.68
N PHE A 300 -0.71 13.97 1.52
CA PHE A 300 -1.28 14.74 0.41
C PHE A 300 -2.57 15.44 0.84
N PRO A 301 -2.90 16.59 0.23
CA PRO A 301 -4.13 17.30 0.52
C PRO A 301 -5.35 16.61 -0.10
N GLN A 302 -6.48 16.63 0.60
CA GLN A 302 -7.78 16.07 0.18
C GLN A 302 -8.24 16.52 -1.22
N LYS A 303 -7.84 17.72 -1.66
CA LYS A 303 -8.16 18.24 -3.00
C LYS A 303 -7.59 17.38 -4.13
N VAL A 304 -6.48 16.67 -3.90
CA VAL A 304 -5.83 15.81 -4.90
C VAL A 304 -6.71 14.59 -5.17
N VAL A 305 -7.14 13.88 -4.13
CA VAL A 305 -8.01 12.69 -4.28
C VAL A 305 -9.37 13.05 -4.89
N LYS A 306 -9.95 14.20 -4.54
CA LYS A 306 -11.22 14.69 -5.12
C LYS A 306 -11.16 14.90 -6.64
N LYS A 307 -9.99 15.13 -7.21
CA LYS A 307 -9.80 15.30 -8.66
C LYS A 307 -9.35 14.03 -9.36
N LYS A 308 -8.91 13.02 -8.61
CA LYS A 308 -8.18 11.87 -9.14
C LYS A 308 -8.98 11.06 -10.15
N ARG A 309 -10.26 10.80 -9.86
CA ARG A 309 -11.19 10.12 -10.77
C ARG A 309 -11.24 10.79 -12.15
N TYR A 310 -11.40 12.11 -12.16
CA TYR A 310 -11.39 12.92 -13.37
C TYR A 310 -10.04 12.87 -14.09
N GLU A 311 -8.93 12.93 -13.36
CA GLU A 311 -7.58 12.88 -13.92
C GLU A 311 -7.28 11.54 -14.61
N ILE A 312 -7.63 10.41 -13.97
CA ILE A 312 -7.49 9.07 -14.54
C ILE A 312 -8.35 8.93 -15.79
N ARG A 313 -9.62 9.38 -15.75
CA ARG A 313 -10.50 9.37 -16.93
C ARG A 313 -9.92 10.20 -18.08
N LYS A 314 -9.46 11.42 -17.79
CA LYS A 314 -8.84 12.29 -18.79
C LYS A 314 -7.59 11.66 -19.40
N LEU A 315 -6.79 10.97 -18.59
CA LEU A 315 -5.62 10.21 -19.04
C LEU A 315 -6.00 9.10 -20.02
N ILE A 316 -6.96 8.25 -19.66
CA ILE A 316 -7.45 7.15 -20.51
C ILE A 316 -7.98 7.69 -21.84
N LEU A 317 -8.80 8.73 -21.82
CA LEU A 317 -9.35 9.35 -23.03
C LEU A 317 -8.27 10.00 -23.90
N LYS A 318 -7.23 10.58 -23.28
CA LYS A 318 -6.07 11.11 -24.01
C LYS A 318 -5.32 9.99 -24.73
N MET A 319 -5.03 8.89 -24.04
CA MET A 319 -4.36 7.73 -24.63
C MET A 319 -5.20 7.08 -25.74
N HIS A 320 -6.51 6.98 -25.55
CA HIS A 320 -7.44 6.48 -26.56
C HIS A 320 -7.34 7.27 -27.88
N LYS A 321 -7.33 8.60 -27.80
CA LYS A 321 -7.14 9.48 -28.97
C LYS A 321 -5.81 9.21 -29.65
N GLN A 322 -4.72 9.15 -28.88
CA GLN A 322 -3.37 8.90 -29.38
C GLN A 322 -3.25 7.54 -30.10
N GLN A 323 -3.82 6.48 -29.54
CA GLN A 323 -3.79 5.15 -30.14
C GLN A 323 -4.67 5.03 -31.38
N LYS A 324 -5.80 5.73 -31.44
CA LYS A 324 -6.62 5.83 -32.67
C LYS A 324 -5.85 6.51 -33.80
N THR A 325 -5.20 7.64 -33.53
CA THR A 325 -4.37 8.33 -34.53
C THR A 325 -3.18 7.48 -34.98
N CYS A 326 -2.53 6.74 -34.08
CA CYS A 326 -1.37 5.92 -34.45
C CYS A 326 -1.77 4.72 -35.34
N LYS A 327 -2.96 4.14 -35.14
CA LYS A 327 -3.50 3.07 -35.99
C LYS A 327 -3.83 3.55 -37.40
N SER A 328 -4.29 4.79 -37.58
CA SER A 328 -4.58 5.33 -38.92
C SER A 328 -3.35 5.55 -39.79
N PHE A 329 -2.15 5.72 -39.20
CA PHE A 329 -0.90 5.88 -39.95
C PHE A 329 -0.20 4.55 -40.30
N GLN A 330 -0.67 3.41 -39.78
CA GLN A 330 -0.12 2.08 -40.08
C GLN A 330 -0.88 1.34 -41.20
N VAL A 331 -1.94 1.94 -41.74
CA VAL A 331 -2.82 1.35 -42.77
C VAL A 331 -2.66 2.04 -44.14
N ILE A 332 -1.71 2.96 -44.26
CA ILE A 332 -1.26 3.58 -45.52
C ILE A 332 0.14 3.07 -45.81
#